data_AF-A0A958CKJ3-F1
#
_entry.id   AF-A0A958CKJ3-F1
#
_cell.length_a   1.000
_cell.length_b   1.000
_cell.length_c   1.000
_cell.angle_alpha   90.00
_cell.angle_beta   90.00
_cell.angle_gamma   90.00
#
_symmetry.space_group_name_H-M   'P 1'
#
loop_
_entity.id
_entity.type
_entity.pdbx_description
1 polymer ?
#
loop_
_entity_poly.entity_id
_entity_poly.type
_entity_poly.pdbx_seq_one_letter_code
_entity_poly.pdbx_strand_id
1 'polypeptide(L)' 'GDVWTCERIAQLIKKEYGVTYHRDYIGPLLRQMGWSVQRPVVRASQRDESAIQHWVENDLPRLKKSP' A
#
# COMPACT_ATOMS: atom_id res chain seq x y z
N GLY A 1 -3.34 -12.74 -0.49
CA GLY A 1 -2.58 -11.52 -0.15
C GLY A 1 -3.01 -10.39 -1.06
N ASP A 2 -3.20 -9.20 -0.49
CA ASP A 2 -3.72 -8.01 -1.19
C ASP A 2 -2.68 -7.26 -2.04
N VAL A 3 -1.63 -7.98 -2.48
CA VAL A 3 -0.55 -7.38 -3.26
C VAL A 3 -0.84 -7.52 -4.75
N TRP A 4 -0.67 -6.41 -5.47
CA TRP A 4 -0.64 -6.38 -6.92
C TRP A 4 0.74 -6.82 -7.41
N THR A 5 0.82 -8.01 -8.01
CA THR A 5 2.02 -8.50 -8.68
C THR A 5 1.92 -8.23 -10.19
N CYS A 6 3.06 -8.12 -10.87
CA CYS A 6 3.10 -7.97 -12.33
C CYS A 6 2.33 -9.09 -13.04
N GLU A 7 2.38 -10.31 -12.52
CA GLU A 7 1.64 -11.45 -13.06
C GLU A 7 0.12 -11.30 -12.93
N ARG A 8 -0.37 -10.86 -11.76
CA ARG A 8 -1.80 -10.57 -11.57
C ARG A 8 -2.29 -9.47 -12.50
N ILE A 9 -1.47 -8.44 -12.68
CA ILE A 9 -1.81 -7.32 -13.58
C ILE A 9 -1.82 -7.80 -15.04
N ALA A 10 -0.86 -8.63 -15.46
CA ALA A 10 -0.87 -9.22 -16.81
C ALA A 10 -2.14 -10.04 -17.08
N GLN A 11 -2.57 -10.85 -16.11
CA GLN A 11 -3.83 -11.60 -16.21
C GLN A 11 -5.06 -10.68 -16.28
N LEU A 12 -5.08 -9.60 -15.49
CA LEU A 12 -6.15 -8.61 -15.54
C LEU A 12 -6.23 -7.94 -16.92
N ILE A 13 -5.09 -7.51 -17.47
CA ILE A 13 -5.05 -6.90 -18.81
C ILE A 13 -5.58 -7.86 -19.87
N LYS A 14 -5.19 -9.14 -19.80
CA LYS A 14 -5.70 -10.17 -20.71
C LYS A 14 -7.21 -10.36 -20.57
N LYS A 15 -7.73 -10.33 -19.34
CA LYS A 15 -9.17 -10.50 -19.08
C LYS A 15 -10.00 -9.31 -19.58
N GLU A 16 -9.56 -8.08 -19.30
CA GLU A 16 -10.33 -6.87 -19.60
C GLU A 16 -10.16 -6.40 -21.05
N TYR A 17 -8.98 -6.61 -21.65
CA TYR A 17 -8.64 -6.06 -22.97
C TYR A 17 -8.26 -7.11 -24.01
N GLY A 18 -8.16 -8.40 -23.63
CA GLY A 18 -7.75 -9.48 -24.55
C GLY A 18 -6.26 -9.46 -24.94
N VAL A 19 -5.48 -8.49 -24.45
CA VAL A 19 -4.06 -8.32 -24.79
C VAL A 19 -3.18 -9.14 -23.86
N THR A 20 -2.23 -9.89 -24.41
CA THR A 20 -1.27 -10.67 -23.62
C THR A 20 0.05 -9.90 -23.44
N TYR A 21 0.44 -9.67 -22.20
CA TYR A 21 1.75 -9.15 -21.83
C TYR A 21 2.58 -10.19 -21.10
N HIS A 22 3.89 -10.21 -21.35
CA HIS A 22 4.82 -10.90 -20.45
C HIS A 22 4.95 -10.12 -19.13
N ARG A 23 5.02 -10.82 -17.99
CA ARG A 23 5.09 -10.21 -16.64
C ARG A 23 6.21 -9.17 -16.49
N ASP A 24 7.33 -9.35 -17.18
CA ASP A 24 8.49 -8.47 -17.05
C ASP A 24 8.27 -7.09 -17.71
N TYR A 25 7.34 -6.99 -18.67
CA TYR A 25 6.99 -5.72 -19.31
C TYR A 25 5.99 -4.89 -18.50
N ILE A 26 5.29 -5.50 -17.55
CA ILE A 26 4.29 -4.80 -16.73
C ILE A 26 4.94 -3.74 -15.84
N GLY A 27 6.07 -4.06 -15.21
CA GLY A 27 6.77 -3.12 -14.32
C GLY A 27 7.18 -1.81 -15.04
N PRO A 28 7.92 -1.89 -16.16
CA PRO A 28 8.24 -0.73 -16.99
C PRO A 28 7.01 0.04 -17.48
N LEU A 29 5.97 -0.66 -17.96
CA LEU A 29 4.73 -0.05 -18.43
C LEU A 29 4.06 0.78 -17.33
N LEU A 30 3.93 0.23 -16.12
CA LEU A 30 3.34 0.93 -14.98
C LEU A 30 4.17 2.18 -14.60
N ARG A 31 5.50 2.08 -14.60
CA ARG A 31 6.38 3.22 -14.33
C ARG A 31 6.23 4.33 -15.36
N GLN A 32 6.09 3.99 -16.64
CA GLN A 32 5.85 4.97 -17.70
C GLN A 32 4.53 5.72 -17.51
N MET A 33 3.52 5.06 -16.93
CA MET A 33 2.24 5.67 -16.56
C MET A 33 2.29 6.40 -15.20
N GLY A 34 3.46 6.53 -14.57
CA GLY A 34 3.64 7.21 -13.28
C GLY A 34 3.27 6.37 -12.05
N TRP A 35 3.02 5.08 -12.21
CA TRP A 35 2.68 4.21 -11.09
C TRP A 35 3.93 3.77 -10.33
N SER A 36 3.86 3.85 -9.01
CA SER A 36 4.85 3.32 -8.08
C SER A 36 4.35 2.03 -7.44
N VAL A 37 5.28 1.26 -6.85
CA VAL A 37 4.94 0.04 -6.11
C VAL A 37 4.06 0.40 -4.91
N GLN A 38 2.84 -0.12 -4.88
CA GLN A 38 1.90 0.08 -3.78
C GLN A 38 2.19 -0.94 -2.68
N ARG A 39 2.75 -0.47 -1.55
CA ARG A 39 2.94 -1.32 -0.37
C ARG A 39 1.62 -1.36 0.40
N PRO A 40 1.04 -2.55 0.65
CA PRO A 40 -0.15 -2.66 1.49
C PRO A 40 0.14 -2.09 2.88
N VAL A 41 -0.83 -1.37 3.43
CA VAL A 41 -0.74 -0.89 4.82
C VAL A 41 -0.91 -2.10 5.73
N VAL A 42 0.18 -2.54 6.35
CA VAL A 42 0.13 -3.57 7.38
C VAL A 42 -0.18 -2.88 8.71
N ARG A 43 -1.33 -3.20 9.31
CA ARG A 43 -1.69 -2.77 10.66
C ARG A 43 -1.41 -3.91 11.64
N ALA A 44 -0.85 -3.59 12.80
CA ALA A 44 -0.69 -4.57 13.87
C ALA A 44 -2.05 -5.09 14.31
N SER A 45 -2.17 -6.39 14.58
CA SER A 45 -3.43 -6.99 15.05
C SER A 45 -3.89 -6.42 16.40
N GLN A 46 -2.95 -5.95 17.22
CA GLN A 46 -3.19 -5.31 18.52
C GLN A 46 -3.53 -3.82 18.41
N ARG A 47 -3.64 -3.27 17.19
CA ARG A 47 -3.90 -1.83 16.99
C ARG A 47 -5.29 -1.47 17.52
N ASP A 48 -5.31 -0.62 18.54
CA ASP A 48 -6.51 0.01 19.08
C ASP A 48 -6.55 1.49 18.68
N GLU A 49 -7.51 1.88 17.83
CA GLU A 49 -7.62 3.26 17.37
C GLU A 49 -7.98 4.23 18.50
N SER A 50 -8.74 3.78 19.51
CA SER A 50 -9.11 4.62 20.65
C SER A 50 -7.90 4.92 21.54
N ALA A 51 -7.06 3.92 21.80
CA ALA A 51 -5.82 4.08 22.56
C ALA A 51 -4.82 4.97 21.82
N ILE A 52 -4.71 4.83 20.48
CA ILE A 52 -3.86 5.68 19.66
C ILE A 52 -4.33 7.14 19.71
N GLN A 53 -5.63 7.37 19.56
CA GLN A 53 -6.18 8.73 19.58
C GLN A 53 -5.95 9.39 20.95
N HIS A 54 -6.24 8.67 22.04
CA HIS A 54 -5.99 9.16 23.39
C HIS A 54 -4.52 9.54 23.58
N TRP A 55 -3.59 8.70 23.14
CA TRP A 55 -2.15 8.95 23.28
C TRP A 55 -1.69 10.17 22.48
N VAL A 56 -2.17 10.34 21.24
CA VAL A 56 -1.82 11.49 20.40
C VAL A 56 -2.33 12.81 20.99
N GLU A 57 -3.53 12.81 21.57
CA GLU A 57 -4.17 14.01 22.12
C GLU A 57 -3.64 14.38 23.51
N ASN A 58 -3.33 13.40 24.36
CA ASN A 58 -3.05 13.63 25.78
C ASN A 58 -1.59 13.38 26.15
N ASP A 59 -1.03 12.22 25.77
CA ASP A 59 0.30 11.81 26.19
C ASP A 59 1.41 12.48 25.37
N LEU A 60 1.24 12.55 24.05
CA LEU A 60 2.25 13.15 23.16
C LEU A 60 2.52 14.64 23.50
N PRO A 61 1.51 15.50 23.71
CA PRO A 61 1.76 16.89 24.14
C PRO A 61 2.35 16.97 25.54
N ARG A 62 1.98 16.06 26.45
CA ARG A 62 2.54 16.01 27.81
C ARG A 62 4.03 15.66 27.79
N LEU A 63 4.44 14.70 26.98
CA LEU A 63 5.84 14.30 26.82
C LEU A 63 6.69 15.39 26.15
N LYS A 64 6.14 16.11 25.16
CA LYS A 64 6.82 17.24 24.50
C LYS A 64 6.97 18.49 25.38
N LYS A 65 6.20 18.59 26.47
CA LYS A 65 6.23 19.73 27.41
C LYS A 65 7.21 19.52 28.58
N SER A 66 7.87 18.37 28.68
CA SER A 66 8.98 18.18 29.61
C SER A 66 10.29 18.69 28.96
N PRO A 67 11.10 19.52 29.66
CA PRO A 67 12.42 19.99 29.18
C PRO A 67 13.44 18.86 29.04
#